data_AF-A0A975QKD5-F1
#
_entry.id   AF-A0A975QKD5-F1
#
_cell.length_a   1.000
_cell.length_b   1.000
_cell.length_c   1.000
_cell.angle_alpha   90.00
_cell.angle_beta   90.00
_cell.angle_gamma   90.00
#
_symmetry.space_group_name_H-M   'P 1'
#
loop_
_entity.id
_entity.type
_entity.pdbx_description
1 polymer ?
#
loop_
_entity_poly.entity_id
_entity_poly.type
_entity_poly.pdbx_seq_one_letter_code
_entity_poly.pdbx_strand_id
1 'polypeptide(L)' 'MAYYRIQLNDGSSRTLQAVRLRTDASSLYLEERAAGDWRQVFSNPIGEVSRVQRRFTENDGTWTWLPERLPAPIGVRAW' A
#
# COMPACT_ATOMS: atom_id res chain seq x y z
N MET A 1 7.96 8.29 -6.93
CA MET A 1 7.36 6.97 -6.64
C MET A 1 7.70 6.59 -5.21
N ALA A 2 6.77 6.00 -4.45
CA ALA A 2 7.02 5.64 -3.06
C ALA A 2 7.29 4.13 -2.93
N TYR A 3 8.07 3.75 -1.91
CA TYR A 3 8.22 2.35 -1.51
C TYR A 3 7.26 2.06 -0.36
N TYR A 4 6.59 0.93 -0.45
CA TYR A 4 5.72 0.39 0.59
C TYR A 4 6.28 -0.95 1.07
N ARG A 5 6.22 -1.17 2.38
CA ARG A 5 6.49 -2.45 3.01
C ARG A 5 5.21 -2.95 3.63
N ILE A 6 4.77 -4.13 3.19
CA ILE A 6 3.56 -4.77 3.67
C ILE A 6 3.96 -6.02 4.44
N GLN A 7 3.54 -6.10 5.69
CA GLN A 7 3.69 -7.27 6.54
C GLN A 7 2.36 -8.01 6.60
N LEU A 8 2.40 -9.30 6.29
CA LEU A 8 1.25 -10.18 6.36
C LEU A 8 1.20 -10.90 7.70
N ASN A 9 0.03 -11.39 8.08
CA ASN A 9 -0.19 -12.10 9.34
C ASN A 9 0.59 -13.42 9.42
N ASP A 10 0.98 -13.99 8.27
CA ASP A 10 1.85 -15.18 8.20
C ASP A 10 3.33 -14.88 8.52
N GLY A 11 3.66 -13.62 8.85
CA GLY A 11 5.00 -13.15 9.13
C GLY A 11 5.84 -12.81 7.90
N SER A 12 5.33 -13.06 6.69
CA SER A 12 6.00 -12.66 5.46
C SER A 12 5.94 -11.14 5.27
N SER A 13 6.92 -10.60 4.56
CA SER A 13 6.93 -9.18 4.22
C SER A 13 7.28 -8.96 2.76
N ARG A 14 6.59 -8.01 2.12
CA ARG A 14 6.82 -7.63 0.73
C ARG A 14 7.13 -6.15 0.65
N THR A 15 8.20 -5.81 -0.06
CA THR A 15 8.58 -4.42 -0.34
C THR A 15 8.36 -4.15 -1.82
N LEU A 16 7.55 -3.14 -2.12
CA LEU A 16 7.07 -2.85 -3.47
C LEU A 16 7.09 -1.34 -3.72
N GLN A 17 7.29 -0.95 -4.97
CA GLN A 17 7.07 0.43 -5.39
C GLN A 17 5.63 0.62 -5.83
N ALA A 18 5.00 1.70 -5.40
CA ALA A 18 3.67 2.06 -5.85
C ALA A 18 3.48 3.58 -5.85
N VAL A 19 2.48 4.03 -6.60
CA VAL A 19 2.06 5.43 -6.64
C VAL A 19 0.98 5.68 -5.59
N ARG A 20 0.05 4.72 -5.39
CA ARG A 20 -1.01 4.85 -4.38
C ARG A 20 -1.32 3.53 -3.68
N LEU A 21 -1.80 3.66 -2.45
CA LEU A 21 -2.42 2.61 -1.64
C LEU A 21 -3.93 2.84 -1.66
N ARG A 22 -4.70 1.77 -1.89
CA ARG A 22 -6.16 1.78 -1.79
C ARG A 22 -6.65 0.63 -0.93
N THR A 23 -7.80 0.82 -0.33
CA THR A 23 -8.53 -0.22 0.41
C THR A 23 -9.99 -0.23 -0.05
N ASP A 24 -10.57 -1.41 -0.09
CA ASP A 24 -12.02 -1.60 -0.16
C ASP A 24 -12.50 -2.38 1.08
N ALA A 25 -13.70 -2.94 1.02
CA ALA A 25 -14.30 -3.67 2.14
C ALA A 25 -13.53 -4.96 2.52
N SER A 26 -12.78 -5.56 1.59
CA SER A 26 -12.14 -6.88 1.77
C SER A 26 -10.63 -6.89 1.54
N SER A 27 -10.10 -5.91 0.82
CA SER A 27 -8.79 -5.99 0.21
C SER A 27 -8.02 -4.68 0.28
N LEU A 28 -6.70 -4.83 0.32
CA LEU A 28 -5.74 -3.77 0.15
C LEU A 28 -5.07 -3.89 -1.22
N TYR A 29 -4.87 -2.76 -1.87
CA TYR A 29 -4.25 -2.65 -3.18
C TYR A 29 -3.09 -1.66 -3.16
N LEU A 30 -2.02 -2.01 -3.85
CA LEU A 30 -1.00 -1.08 -4.29
C LEU A 30 -1.08 -0.95 -5.80
N GLU A 31 -1.11 0.28 -6.28
CA GLU A 31 -1.22 0.58 -7.70
C GLU A 31 -0.13 1.54 -8.16
N GLU A 32 0.33 1.33 -9.38
CA GLU A 32 1.16 2.24 -10.13
C GLU A 32 0.37 2.86 -11.29
N ARG A 33 0.92 3.93 -11.87
CA ARG A 33 0.40 4.50 -13.11
C ARG A 33 1.25 3.95 -14.25
N ALA A 34 0.65 3.16 -15.13
CA ALA A 34 1.30 2.57 -16.29
C ALA A 34 0.49 2.91 -17.55
N ALA A 35 1.13 3.52 -18.54
CA ALA A 35 0.52 3.91 -19.82
C ALA A 35 -0.78 4.76 -19.70
N GLY A 36 -0.91 5.55 -18.65
CA GLY A 36 -2.12 6.36 -18.41
C GLY A 36 -3.20 5.65 -17.59
N ASP A 37 -3.08 4.34 -17.37
CA ASP A 37 -3.99 3.54 -16.57
C ASP A 37 -3.45 3.21 -15.17
N TRP A 38 -4.34 2.84 -14.27
CA TRP A 38 -3.97 2.32 -12.96
C TRP A 38 -3.74 0.81 -13.07
N ARG A 39 -2.54 0.38 -12.71
CA ARG A 39 -2.17 -1.04 -12.68
C ARG A 39 -1.93 -1.47 -11.25
N GLN A 40 -2.58 -2.54 -10.84
CA GLN A 40 -2.32 -3.20 -9.57
C GLN A 40 -0.96 -3.90 -9.61
N VAL A 41 -0.08 -3.56 -8.67
CA VAL A 41 1.22 -4.23 -8.46
C VAL A 41 1.16 -5.20 -7.29
N PHE A 42 0.19 -5.04 -6.40
CA PHE A 42 -0.08 -5.96 -5.30
C PHE A 42 -1.52 -5.85 -4.83
N SER A 43 -2.08 -7.00 -4.44
CA SER A 43 -3.34 -7.11 -3.71
C SER A 43 -3.23 -8.17 -2.63
N ASN A 44 -3.86 -7.93 -1.49
CA ASN A 44 -4.07 -8.95 -0.47
C ASN A 44 -5.36 -8.68 0.31
N PRO A 45 -6.03 -9.71 0.84
CA PRO A 45 -7.11 -9.51 1.80
C PRO A 45 -6.65 -8.59 2.94
N ILE A 46 -7.45 -7.58 3.26
CA ILE A 46 -7.10 -6.57 4.29
C ILE A 46 -6.97 -7.22 5.67
N GLY A 47 -7.76 -8.26 5.94
CA GLY A 47 -7.71 -9.03 7.18
C GLY A 47 -6.41 -9.84 7.34
N GLU A 48 -5.67 -10.07 6.26
CA GLU A 48 -4.37 -10.75 6.27
C GLU A 48 -3.19 -9.77 6.35
N VAL A 49 -3.43 -8.46 6.23
CA VAL A 49 -2.40 -7.43 6.34
C VAL A 49 -2.28 -7.00 7.80
N SER A 50 -1.13 -7.32 8.40
CA SER A 50 -0.82 -6.92 9.78
C SER A 50 -0.39 -5.44 9.85
N ARG A 51 0.45 -5.02 8.89
CA ARG A 51 1.04 -3.68 8.91
C ARG A 51 1.40 -3.19 7.52
N VAL A 52 1.20 -1.91 7.29
CA VAL A 52 1.70 -1.20 6.10
C VAL A 52 2.62 -0.09 6.56
N GLN A 53 3.77 0.04 5.90
CA GLN A 53 4.69 1.13 6.11
C GLN A 53 5.07 1.76 4.77
N ARG A 54 5.29 3.06 4.78
CA ARG A 54 5.78 3.81 3.63
C ARG A 54 7.18 4.34 3.93
N ARG A 55 8.07 4.23 2.94
CA ARG A 55 9.41 4.79 3.02
C ARG A 55 9.31 6.30 2.94
N PHE A 56 9.80 6.97 3.97
CA PHE A 56 10.00 8.41 4.01
C PHE A 56 11.50 8.68 3.92
N THR A 57 11.90 9.51 2.96
CA THR A 57 13.29 9.96 2.83
C THR A 57 13.42 11.27 3.58
N GLU A 58 14.35 11.33 4.53
CA GLU A 58 14.65 12.53 5.28
C GLU A 58 15.57 13.47 4.49
N ASN A 59 15.64 14.73 4.89
CA ASN A 59 16.42 15.75 4.19
C ASN A 59 17.93 15.45 4.16
N ASP A 60 18.41 14.61 5.07
CA ASP A 60 19.81 14.18 5.18
C ASP A 60 20.15 12.98 4.27
N GLY A 61 19.19 12.51 3.46
CA GLY A 61 19.36 11.36 2.56
C GLY A 61 19.15 10.00 3.22
N THR A 62 18.92 9.95 4.54
CA THR A 62 18.49 8.72 5.21
C THR A 62 17.03 8.43 4.91
N TRP A 63 16.59 7.22 5.25
CA TRP A 63 15.20 6.83 5.07
C TRP A 63 14.71 6.00 6.23
N THR A 64 13.43 6.16 6.54
CA THR A 64 12.75 5.42 7.59
C THR A 64 11.43 4.85 7.09
N TRP A 65 10.95 3.80 7.76
CA TRP A 65 9.66 3.19 7.49
C TRP A 65 8.60 3.76 8.44
N LEU A 66 7.78 4.68 7.94
CA LEU A 66 6.68 5.23 8.72
C LEU A 66 5.44 4.34 8.59
N PRO A 67 4.70 4.05 9.67
CA PRO A 67 3.40 3.38 9.57
C PRO A 67 2.47 4.19 8.66
N GLU A 68 1.93 3.54 7.63
CA GLU A 68 0.94 4.16 6.74
C GLU A 68 -0.44 3.85 7.31
N ARG A 69 -1.25 4.89 7.54
CA ARG A 69 -2.65 4.67 7.92
C ARG A 69 -3.39 4.15 6.70
N LEU A 70 -4.09 3.03 6.86
CA LEU A 70 -4.96 2.52 5.82
C LEU A 70 -6.03 3.58 5.51
N PRO A 71 -6.21 3.99 4.24
CA PRO A 71 -7.30 4.86 3.88
C PRO A 71 -8.63 4.21 4.30
N ALA A 72 -9.62 5.04 4.63
CA ALA A 72 -10.97 4.53 4.84
C ALA A 72 -11.36 3.68 3.61
N PRO A 73 -12.03 2.53 3.80
CA PRO A 73 -12.51 1.73 2.68
C PRO A 73 -13.24 2.67 1.73
N ILE A 74 -12.86 2.66 0.45
CA ILE A 74 -13.64 3.37 -0.55
C ILE A 74 -14.92 2.54 -0.68
N GLY A 75 -15.89 2.83 0.19
CA GLY A 75 -17.20 2.21 0.17
C GLY A 75 -17.71 2.27 -1.25
N VAL A 76 -18.19 1.13 -1.73
CA VAL A 76 -18.83 1.03 -3.04
C VAL A 76 -19.80 2.19 -3.13
N ARG A 77 -19.47 3.20 -3.93
CA ARG A 77 -20.46 4.21 -4.33
C ARG A 77 -21.46 3.40 -5.13
N ALA A 78 -22.56 3.02 -4.50
CA ALA A 78 -23.74 2.55 -5.20
C ALA A 78 -24.12 3.68 -6.16
N TRP A 79 -24.04 3.38 -7.46
CA TRP A 79 -24.62 4.21 -8.49
C TRP A 79 -26.13 4.01 -8.47
#